data_AF-A0A6L3X1Q2-F1
#
_entry.id   AF-A0A6L3X1Q2-F1
#
_cell.length_a   1.000
_cell.length_b   1.000
_cell.length_c   1.000
_cell.angle_alpha   90.00
_cell.angle_beta   90.00
_cell.angle_gamma   90.00
#
_symmetry.space_group_name_H-M   'P 1'
#
loop_
_entity.id
_entity.type
_entity.pdbx_description
1 polymer ?
#
loop_
_entity_poly.entity_id
_entity_poly.type
_entity_poly.pdbx_seq_one_letter_code
_entity_poly.pdbx_strand_id
1 'polypeptide(L)'
;MPNAKAADFWRALVEAGVKPAGLGARDTLRLEAGMNLYGQEMDEGVSPLAANMGWTIAWEPADRDFIGREALEMQREKGTEQLVGLVMKEKGGLRGELPVR
;
A
#
# COMPACT_ATOMS: atom_id res chain seq x y z
N MET A 1 -6.50 6.91 21.92
CA MET A 1 -5.96 7.85 22.94
C MET A 1 -6.68 9.18 22.75
N PRO A 2 -7.13 9.87 23.83
CA PRO A 2 -7.81 11.15 23.70
C PRO A 2 -6.90 12.24 23.13
N ASN A 3 -7.43 13.12 22.26
CA ASN A 3 -6.65 14.21 21.63
C ASN A 3 -5.89 15.06 22.66
N ALA A 4 -6.53 15.38 23.79
CA ALA A 4 -5.94 16.16 24.87
C ALA A 4 -4.69 15.52 25.51
N LYS A 5 -4.48 14.21 25.36
CA LYS A 5 -3.34 13.47 25.91
C LYS A 5 -2.20 13.24 24.90
N ALA A 6 -2.38 13.65 23.63
CA ALA A 6 -1.45 13.30 22.55
C ALA A 6 -0.08 13.96 22.71
N ALA A 7 -0.06 15.25 23.08
CA ALA A 7 1.19 15.99 23.25
C ALA A 7 2.06 15.40 24.38
N ASP A 8 1.45 15.08 25.52
CA ASP A 8 2.18 14.52 26.67
C ASP A 8 2.69 13.11 26.38
N PHE A 9 1.87 12.28 25.73
CA PHE A 9 2.30 10.94 25.33
C PHE A 9 3.43 10.99 24.29
N TRP A 10 3.37 11.90 23.33
CA TRP A 10 4.44 12.12 22.36
C TRP A 10 5.76 12.51 23.04
N ARG A 11 5.72 13.43 24.02
CA ARG A 11 6.92 13.81 24.79
C ARG A 11 7.50 12.61 25.55
N ALA A 12 6.65 11.82 26.19
CA ALA A 12 7.08 10.62 26.90
C ALA A 12 7.76 9.59 25.98
N LEU A 13 7.30 9.42 24.73
CA LEU A 13 7.96 8.57 23.74
C LEU A 13 9.37 9.07 23.39
N VAL A 14 9.51 10.38 23.18
CA VAL A 14 10.82 11.00 22.87
C VAL A 14 11.77 10.84 24.06
N GLU A 15 11.30 11.06 25.29
CA GLU A 15 12.07 10.84 26.52
C GLU A 15 12.49 9.37 26.68
N ALA A 16 11.65 8.43 26.25
CA ALA A 16 11.96 7.00 26.21
C ALA A 16 12.89 6.59 25.04
N GLY A 17 13.36 7.54 24.22
CA GLY A 17 14.31 7.30 23.13
C GLY A 17 13.68 7.00 21.76
N VAL A 18 12.36 7.16 21.61
CA VAL A 18 11.71 7.04 20.30
C VAL A 18 12.03 8.26 19.45
N LYS A 19 12.67 8.03 18.30
CA LYS A 19 13.07 9.11 17.39
C LYS A 19 11.89 9.59 16.54
N PRO A 20 11.60 10.90 16.49
CA PRO A 20 10.64 11.45 15.54
C PRO A 20 11.01 11.14 14.09
N ALA A 21 10.03 10.72 13.30
CA ALA A 21 10.19 10.45 11.87
C ALA A 21 9.13 11.22 11.06
N GLY A 22 9.58 11.91 10.01
CA GLY A 22 8.72 12.68 9.11
C GLY A 22 8.11 11.85 7.98
N LEU A 23 7.35 12.52 7.11
CA LEU A 23 6.63 11.87 6.00
C LEU A 23 7.56 11.27 4.94
N GLY A 24 8.70 11.90 4.65
CA GLY A 24 9.67 11.35 3.69
C GLY A 24 10.23 9.99 4.12
N ALA A 25 10.61 9.86 5.40
CA ALA A 25 11.07 8.58 5.95
C ALA A 25 9.96 7.53 5.93
N ARG A 26 8.71 7.92 6.23
CA ARG A 26 7.55 7.03 6.15
C ARG A 26 7.34 6.49 4.73
N ASP A 27 7.47 7.33 3.71
CA ASP A 27 7.31 6.90 2.31
C ASP A 27 8.43 5.96 1.86
N THR A 28 9.68 6.21 2.27
CA THR A 28 10.78 5.26 2.01
C THR A 28 10.52 3.92 2.69
N LEU A 29 10.20 3.92 3.98
CA LEU A 29 10.00 2.70 4.76
C LEU A 29 8.84 1.84 4.24
N ARG A 30 7.71 2.46 3.87
CA ARG A 30 6.56 1.72 3.31
C ARG A 30 6.89 1.11 1.96
N LEU A 31 7.62 1.84 1.12
CA LEU A 31 8.01 1.38 -0.22
C LEU A 31 8.96 0.19 -0.12
N GLU A 32 9.98 0.27 0.75
CA GLU A 32 10.89 -0.84 1.02
C GLU A 32 10.17 -2.09 1.56
N ALA A 33 9.15 -1.89 2.39
CA ALA A 33 8.33 -2.97 2.94
C ALA A 33 7.26 -3.52 1.95
N GLY A 34 7.12 -2.94 0.76
CA GLY A 34 6.12 -3.35 -0.23
C GLY A 34 4.69 -3.03 0.20
N MET A 35 4.48 -1.97 0.99
CA MET A 35 3.15 -1.51 1.39
C MET A 35 2.62 -0.46 0.43
N ASN A 36 1.38 -0.66 -0.01
CA ASN A 36 0.73 0.24 -0.95
C ASN A 36 0.32 1.59 -0.31
N LEU A 37 0.31 2.63 -1.13
CA LEU A 37 -0.19 3.96 -0.87
C LEU A 37 -1.33 4.26 -1.85
N TYR A 38 -2.51 4.56 -1.31
CA TYR A 38 -3.67 4.98 -2.12
C TYR A 38 -3.35 6.24 -2.91
N GLY A 39 -3.73 6.25 -4.19
CA GLY A 39 -3.36 7.27 -5.18
C GLY A 39 -2.02 7.04 -5.88
N GLN A 40 -1.26 5.99 -5.52
CA GLN A 40 -0.06 5.57 -6.26
C GLN A 40 -0.19 4.13 -6.78
N GLU A 41 -0.29 3.14 -5.90
CA GLU A 41 -0.41 1.74 -6.31
C GLU A 41 -1.84 1.34 -6.66
N MET A 42 -2.84 2.07 -6.15
CA MET A 42 -4.24 1.92 -6.55
C MET A 42 -5.05 3.20 -6.33
N ASP A 43 -6.13 3.31 -7.08
CA ASP A 43 -7.25 4.22 -6.89
C ASP A 43 -8.54 3.52 -7.35
N GLU A 44 -9.63 4.26 -7.58
CA GLU A 44 -10.89 3.69 -8.08
C GLU A 44 -10.76 3.03 -9.48
N GLY A 45 -9.72 3.35 -10.24
CA GLY A 45 -9.44 2.81 -11.57
C GLY A 45 -8.59 1.54 -11.59
N VAL A 46 -7.98 1.15 -10.46
CA VAL A 46 -7.06 0.02 -10.38
C VAL A 46 -7.66 -1.13 -9.59
N SER A 47 -7.72 -2.32 -10.20
CA SER A 47 -8.16 -3.52 -9.49
C SER A 47 -7.20 -3.87 -8.34
N PRO A 48 -7.70 -4.29 -7.16
CA PRO A 48 -6.84 -4.83 -6.10
C PRO A 48 -6.06 -6.07 -6.54
N LEU A 49 -6.53 -6.81 -7.56
CA LEU A 49 -5.79 -7.93 -8.15
C LEU A 49 -4.55 -7.45 -8.92
N ALA A 50 -4.62 -6.26 -9.51
CA ALA A 50 -3.48 -5.63 -10.17
C ALA A 50 -2.51 -4.94 -9.20
N ALA A 51 -2.97 -4.59 -7.99
CA ALA A 51 -2.19 -3.86 -7.00
C ALA A 51 -1.54 -4.74 -5.92
N ASN A 52 -1.25 -6.02 -6.19
CA ASN A 52 -0.68 -6.96 -5.20
C ASN A 52 -1.54 -7.12 -3.92
N MET A 53 -2.86 -6.97 -4.02
CA MET A 53 -3.80 -7.10 -2.89
C MET A 53 -4.69 -8.34 -2.99
N GLY A 54 -4.45 -9.23 -3.96
CA GLY A 54 -5.23 -10.47 -4.10
C GLY A 54 -5.28 -11.32 -2.82
N TRP A 55 -4.22 -11.29 -2.01
CA TRP A 55 -4.15 -11.99 -0.71
C TRP A 55 -5.11 -11.45 0.36
N THR A 56 -5.60 -10.22 0.20
CA THR A 56 -6.56 -9.59 1.12
C THR A 56 -8.01 -9.97 0.82
N ILE A 57 -8.27 -10.52 -0.37
CA ILE A 57 -9.63 -10.85 -0.82
C ILE A 57 -9.98 -12.24 -0.31
N ALA A 58 -10.96 -12.29 0.59
CA ALA A 58 -11.52 -13.54 1.07
C ALA A 58 -12.59 -14.07 0.09
N TRP A 59 -12.19 -15.01 -0.77
CA TRP A 59 -13.06 -15.66 -1.74
C TRP A 59 -14.05 -16.65 -1.11
N GLU A 60 -13.61 -17.28 -0.01
CA GLU A 60 -14.40 -18.22 0.77
C GLU A 60 -14.95 -17.56 2.05
N PRO A 61 -16.15 -17.93 2.50
CA PRO A 61 -17.07 -18.86 1.81
C PRO A 61 -17.67 -18.23 0.53
N ALA A 62 -17.87 -19.06 -0.50
CA ALA A 62 -18.29 -18.60 -1.84
C ALA A 62 -19.66 -17.89 -1.88
N ASP A 63 -20.52 -18.11 -0.89
CA ASP A 63 -21.85 -17.50 -0.77
C ASP A 63 -21.84 -16.10 -0.14
N ARG A 64 -20.70 -15.65 0.41
CA ARG A 64 -20.56 -14.34 1.03
C ARG A 64 -20.50 -13.22 -0.02
N ASP A 65 -21.59 -12.52 -0.24
CA ASP A 65 -21.58 -11.36 -1.13
C ASP A 65 -20.84 -10.15 -0.51
N PHE A 66 -20.18 -9.36 -1.36
CA PHE A 66 -19.56 -8.08 -1.01
C PHE A 66 -19.44 -7.17 -2.23
N ILE A 67 -19.38 -5.85 -2.00
CA ILE A 67 -19.30 -4.85 -3.06
C ILE A 67 -18.06 -5.12 -3.93
N GLY A 68 -18.29 -5.36 -5.23
CA GLY A 68 -17.24 -5.65 -6.21
C GLY A 68 -16.91 -7.13 -6.42
N ARG A 69 -17.59 -8.07 -5.73
CA ARG A 69 -17.33 -9.52 -5.84
C ARG A 69 -17.41 -10.03 -7.27
N GLU A 70 -18.53 -9.81 -7.96
CA GLU A 70 -18.74 -10.28 -9.34
C GLU A 70 -17.67 -9.73 -10.30
N ALA A 71 -17.31 -8.45 -10.17
CA ALA A 71 -16.27 -7.82 -10.98
C ALA A 71 -14.89 -8.45 -10.73
N LEU A 72 -14.56 -8.75 -9.48
CA LEU A 72 -13.31 -9.39 -9.09
C LEU A 72 -13.22 -10.84 -9.55
N GLU A 73 -14.31 -11.59 -9.54
CA GLU A 73 -14.36 -12.95 -10.08
C GLU A 73 -14.06 -12.95 -11.58
N MET A 74 -14.70 -12.06 -12.34
CA MET A 74 -14.42 -11.90 -13.78
C MET A 74 -12.96 -11.49 -14.06
N GLN A 75 -12.40 -10.60 -13.26
CA GLN A 75 -11.00 -10.17 -13.41
C GLN A 75 -10.02 -11.28 -13.05
N ARG A 76 -10.32 -12.10 -12.03
CA ARG A 76 -9.50 -13.25 -11.66
C ARG A 76 -9.45 -14.30 -12.76
N GLU A 77 -10.57 -14.53 -13.45
CA GLU A 77 -10.64 -15.48 -14.58
C GLU A 77 -9.92 -14.96 -15.83
N LYS A 78 -10.09 -13.68 -16.16
CA LYS A 78 -9.47 -13.06 -17.35
C LYS A 78 -7.99 -12.72 -17.15
N GLY A 79 -7.57 -12.55 -15.90
CA GLY A 79 -6.27 -11.98 -15.54
C GLY A 79 -6.29 -10.45 -15.53
N THR A 80 -5.36 -9.88 -14.76
CA THR A 80 -5.10 -8.44 -14.68
C THR A 80 -3.61 -8.16 -14.89
N GLU A 81 -3.27 -6.88 -14.98
CA GLU A 81 -1.89 -6.43 -14.77
C GLU A 81 -1.38 -6.85 -13.37
N GLN A 82 -0.09 -6.64 -13.10
CA GLN A 82 0.55 -7.01 -11.84
C GLN A 82 1.50 -5.91 -11.36
N LEU A 83 1.39 -5.55 -10.09
CA LEU A 83 2.35 -4.69 -9.40
C LEU A 83 3.61 -5.48 -9.03
N VAL A 84 4.76 -5.05 -9.53
CA VAL A 84 6.07 -5.68 -9.31
C VAL A 84 7.09 -4.67 -8.80
N GLY A 85 8.10 -5.16 -8.08
CA GLY A 85 9.22 -4.35 -7.60
C GLY A 85 10.31 -4.19 -8.67
N LEU A 86 10.88 -2.99 -8.79
CA LEU A 86 12.01 -2.69 -9.67
C LEU A 86 13.24 -2.30 -8.86
N VAL A 87 14.41 -2.78 -9.29
CA VAL A 87 15.72 -2.42 -8.70
C VAL A 87 16.64 -1.89 -9.80
N MET A 88 16.95 -0.60 -9.75
CA MET A 88 17.93 0.03 -10.65
C MET A 88 19.30 0.07 -9.98
N LYS A 89 20.30 -0.60 -10.58
CA LYS A 89 21.67 -0.70 -10.04
C LYS A 89 22.55 0.50 -10.41
N GLU A 90 22.27 1.11 -11.55
CA GLU A 90 22.99 2.30 -12.02
C GLU A 90 22.55 3.56 -11.28
N LYS A 91 23.39 4.60 -11.31
CA LYS A 91 23.07 5.87 -10.67
C LYS A 91 21.86 6.54 -11.33
N GLY A 92 20.88 6.90 -10.51
CA GLY A 92 19.67 7.62 -10.90
C GLY A 92 18.56 7.40 -9.88
N GLY A 93 17.54 8.25 -9.88
CA GLY A 93 16.35 8.05 -9.04
C GLY A 93 15.19 7.51 -9.86
N LEU A 94 14.60 6.39 -9.44
CA LEU A 94 13.29 5.98 -9.92
C LEU A 94 12.24 6.97 -9.39
N ARG A 95 11.31 7.37 -10.25
CA ARG A 95 10.23 8.30 -9.94
C ARG A 95 8.91 7.68 -10.37
N GLY A 96 7.82 8.07 -9.69
CA GLY A 96 6.47 7.70 -10.10
C GLY A 96 6.18 8.12 -11.55
N GLU A 97 5.25 7.41 -12.18
CA GLU A 97 4.78 7.64 -13.57
C GLU A 97 5.81 7.42 -14.68
N LEU A 98 7.04 6.98 -14.36
CA LEU A 98 8.00 6.60 -15.40
C LEU A 98 7.53 5.36 -16.15
N PRO A 99 7.54 5.37 -17.51
CA PRO A 99 7.19 4.19 -18.29
C PRO A 99 8.14 3.02 -18.00
N VAL A 100 7.56 1.84 -17.82
CA VAL A 100 8.26 0.56 -17.74
C VAL A 100 7.93 -0.20 -19.03
N ARG A 101 8.94 -0.61 -19.79
CA ARG A 101 8.80 -1.34 -21.05
C ARG A 101 9.45 -2.70 -20.95
#